data_AF-A0A0P6W8B8-F1
#
_entry.id   AF-A0A0P6W8B8-F1
#
_cell.length_a   1.000
_cell.length_b   1.000
_cell.length_c   1.000
_cell.angle_alpha   90.00
_cell.angle_beta   90.00
_cell.angle_gamma   90.00
#
_symmetry.space_group_name_H-M   'P 1'
#
loop_
_entity.id
_entity.type
_entity.pdbx_description
1 polymer ?
#
loop_
_entity_poly.entity_id
_entity_poly.type
_entity_poly.pdbx_seq_one_letter_code
_entity_poly.pdbx_strand_id
1 'polypeptide(L)' 'KRFHYDDHAQLQQHLANFIDAYNYGRRLKALKGLTPYEFICKQWTSEPERFKVNPIHLMPGLNS' A
#
# COMPACT_ATOMS: atom_id res chain seq x y z
N LYS A 1 -5.20 -19.16 -18.11
CA LYS A 1 -4.18 -18.10 -17.85
C LYS A 1 -4.90 -16.96 -17.15
N ARG A 2 -4.53 -16.56 -15.92
CA ARG A 2 -5.35 -15.59 -15.15
C ARG A 2 -5.03 -14.13 -15.42
N PHE A 3 -3.79 -13.81 -15.85
CA PHE A 3 -3.42 -12.50 -16.37
C PHE A 3 -2.37 -12.67 -17.49
N HIS A 4 -2.58 -12.02 -18.63
CA HIS A 4 -1.61 -11.83 -19.71
C HIS A 4 -1.36 -10.32 -19.80
N TYR A 5 -0.10 -9.92 -19.96
CA TYR A 5 0.27 -8.53 -20.14
C TYR A 5 0.83 -8.33 -21.54
N ASP A 6 0.29 -7.37 -22.26
CA ASP A 6 0.70 -7.04 -23.62
C ASP A 6 1.98 -6.21 -23.62
N ASP A 7 2.20 -5.42 -22.55
CA ASP A 7 3.42 -4.65 -22.32
C ASP A 7 3.74 -4.47 -20.83
N HIS A 8 4.89 -3.86 -20.54
CA HIS A 8 5.34 -3.62 -19.18
C HIS A 8 4.49 -2.55 -18.46
N ALA A 9 3.91 -1.60 -19.19
CA ALA A 9 3.10 -0.55 -18.59
C ALA A 9 1.78 -1.13 -18.03
N GLN A 10 1.18 -2.09 -18.74
CA GLN A 10 -0.03 -2.79 -18.28
C GLN A 10 0.23 -3.59 -17.00
N LEU A 11 1.41 -4.23 -16.90
CA LEU A 11 1.84 -4.89 -15.66
C LEU A 11 2.02 -3.89 -14.52
N GLN A 12 2.71 -2.77 -14.76
CA GLN A 12 2.93 -1.73 -13.74
C GLN A 12 1.61 -1.16 -13.22
N GLN A 13 0.68 -0.83 -14.12
CA GLN A 13 -0.64 -0.31 -13.74
C GLN A 13 -1.45 -1.33 -12.92
N HIS A 14 -1.43 -2.60 -13.32
CA HIS A 14 -2.12 -3.65 -12.58
C HIS A 14 -1.56 -3.80 -11.16
N LEU A 15 -0.23 -3.77 -11.01
CA LEU A 15 0.42 -3.83 -9.71
C LEU A 15 0.11 -2.61 -8.85
N ALA A 16 0.14 -1.40 -9.42
CA ALA A 16 -0.22 -0.17 -8.72
C ALA A 16 -1.66 -0.26 -8.18
N ASN A 17 -2.62 -0.63 -9.04
CA ASN A 17 -4.02 -0.78 -8.65
C ASN A 17 -4.20 -1.85 -7.55
N PHE A 18 -3.46 -2.96 -7.63
CA PHE A 18 -3.52 -4.02 -6.62
C PHE A 18 -2.97 -3.53 -5.28
N ILE A 19 -1.83 -2.84 -5.29
CA ILE A 19 -1.19 -2.27 -4.10
C ILE A 19 -2.12 -1.22 -3.46
N ASP A 20 -2.72 -0.33 -4.25
CA ASP A 20 -3.64 0.69 -3.75
C ASP A 20 -4.89 0.07 -3.13
N ALA A 21 -5.51 -0.89 -3.82
CA ALA A 21 -6.68 -1.60 -3.31
C ALA A 21 -6.37 -2.35 -2.00
N TYR A 22 -5.17 -2.94 -1.88
CA TYR A 22 -4.74 -3.61 -0.66
C TYR A 22 -4.48 -2.61 0.47
N ASN A 23 -3.71 -1.56 0.19
CA ASN A 23 -3.25 -0.60 1.20
C ASN A 23 -4.35 0.34 1.71
N TYR A 24 -5.36 0.63 0.88
CA TYR A 24 -6.42 1.58 1.22
C TYR A 24 -7.83 1.00 1.22
N GLY A 25 -8.09 -0.11 0.53
CA GLY A 25 -9.46 -0.55 0.27
C GLY A 25 -10.20 -1.06 1.50
N ARG A 26 -9.57 -1.92 2.32
CA ARG A 26 -10.25 -2.58 3.45
C ARG A 26 -9.54 -2.37 4.78
N ARG A 27 -10.31 -1.92 5.77
CA ARG A 27 -9.92 -1.97 7.19
C ARG A 27 -9.91 -3.40 7.71
N LEU A 28 -8.81 -3.82 8.33
CA LEU A 28 -8.60 -5.21 8.75
C LEU A 28 -8.78 -5.36 10.27
N LYS A 29 -9.62 -6.31 10.70
CA LYS A 29 -9.82 -6.63 12.12
C LYS A 29 -8.52 -7.03 12.82
N ALA A 30 -7.66 -7.78 12.12
CA ALA A 30 -6.34 -8.17 12.62
C ALA A 30 -5.43 -6.98 12.93
N LEU A 31 -5.63 -5.86 12.22
CA LEU A 31 -4.90 -4.60 12.44
C LEU A 31 -5.70 -3.63 13.32
N LYS A 32 -6.60 -4.13 14.18
CA LYS A 32 -7.47 -3.33 15.06
C LYS A 32 -8.31 -2.30 14.28
N GLY A 33 -8.75 -2.65 13.08
CA GLY A 33 -9.57 -1.80 12.23
C GLY A 33 -8.78 -0.78 11.39
N LEU A 34 -7.46 -0.87 11.35
CA LEU A 34 -6.62 -0.06 10.47
C LEU A 34 -6.57 -0.66 9.06
N THR A 35 -6.38 0.18 8.05
CA THR A 35 -5.90 -0.28 6.75
C THR A 35 -4.42 -0.69 6.87
N PRO A 36 -3.88 -1.49 5.93
CA PRO A 36 -2.46 -1.79 5.92
C PRO A 36 -1.58 -0.54 5.91
N TYR A 37 -1.93 0.49 5.12
CA TYR A 37 -1.19 1.75 5.09
C TYR A 37 -1.19 2.48 6.45
N GLU A 38 -2.37 2.63 7.07
CA GLU A 38 -2.49 3.28 8.38
C GLU A 38 -1.67 2.54 9.45
N PHE A 39 -1.67 1.21 9.41
CA PHE A 39 -0.87 0.39 10.32
C PHE A 39 0.63 0.62 10.12
N ILE A 40 1.11 0.64 8.88
CA ILE A 40 2.53 0.89 8.54
C ILE A 40 2.94 2.29 9.03
N CYS A 41 2.15 3.32 8.75
CA CYS A 41 2.44 4.69 9.21
C CYS A 41 2.48 4.79 10.74
N LYS A 42 1.55 4.11 11.42
CA LYS A 42 1.57 4.06 12.89
C LYS A 42 2.82 3.38 13.43
N GLN A 43 3.20 2.24 12.84
CA GLN A 43 4.38 1.49 13.24
C GLN A 43 5.67 2.28 12.98
N TRP A 44 5.74 3.01 11.87
CA TRP A 44 6.85 3.90 11.55
C TRP A 44 6.96 5.06 12.55
N THR A 45 5.84 5.68 12.94
CA THR A 45 5.86 6.76 13.94
C THR A 45 6.29 6.28 15.32
N SER A 46 5.97 5.04 15.69
CA SER A 46 6.34 4.48 17.00
C SER A 46 7.77 3.90 17.03
N GLU A 47 8.22 3.27 15.95
CA GLU A 47 9.50 2.55 15.85
C GLU A 47 10.19 2.83 14.50
N PRO A 48 10.59 4.09 14.23
CA PRO A 48 11.12 4.50 12.92
C PRO A 48 12.41 3.79 12.53
N GLU A 49 13.22 3.38 13.51
CA GLU A 49 14.51 2.68 13.31
C GLU A 49 14.36 1.30 12.65
N ARG A 50 13.16 0.71 12.71
CA ARG A 50 12.86 -0.57 12.05
C ARG A 50 12.61 -0.42 10.55
N PHE A 51 12.49 0.81 10.05
CA PHE A 51 12.19 1.11 8.66
C PHE A 51 13.38 1.77 7.98
N LYS A 52 13.64 1.37 6.73
CA LYS A 52 14.67 1.99 5.89
C LYS A 52 14.21 3.30 5.25
N VAL A 53 12.90 3.48 5.12
CA VAL A 53 12.28 4.58 4.37
C VAL A 53 11.05 5.11 5.12
N ASN A 54 10.77 6.40 4.96
CA ASN A 54 9.56 7.01 5.49
C ASN A 54 8.37 6.68 4.57
N PRO A 55 7.36 5.92 5.04
CA PRO A 55 6.21 5.52 4.23
C PRO A 55 5.27 6.67 3.85
N ILE A 56 5.30 7.79 4.60
CA ILE A 56 4.38 8.93 4.43
C ILE A 56 4.56 9.61 3.06
N HIS A 57 5.77 9.59 2.50
CA HIS A 57 6.08 10.21 1.21
C HIS A 57 5.95 9.28 0.01
N LEU A 58 5.90 7.97 0.24
CA LEU A 58 5.82 6.96 -0.84
C LEU A 58 4.40 6.78 -1.36
N MET A 59 3.43 7.24 -0.58
CA MET A 59 2.03 6.97 -0.78
C MET A 59 1.26 8.22 -0.32
N PRO A 60 1.39 9.35 -1.03
CA PRO A 60 0.48 10.48 -0.82
C PRO A 60 -0.91 9.88 -1.02
N GLY A 61 -1.72 9.83 0.04
CA GLY A 61 -3.00 9.12 0.03
C GLY A 61 -3.85 9.54 -1.17
N LEU A 62 -4.84 8.72 -1.52
CA LEU A 62 -5.70 8.84 -2.71
C LEU A 62 -5.92 10.32 -3.13
N ASN A 63 -5.07 10.84 -4.02
CA ASN A 63 -5.28 12.16 -4.61
C ASN A 63 -6.44 11.96 -5.59
N SER A 64 -7.62 12.44 -5.20
CA SER A 64 -8.79 12.58 -6.07
C SER A 64 -8.50 13.49 -7.24
#